data_AF-A0A9P1H2E1-F1
#
_entry.id   AF-A0A9P1H2E1-F1
#
_cell.length_a   1.000
_cell.length_b   1.000
_cell.length_c   1.000
_cell.angle_alpha   90.00
_cell.angle_beta   90.00
_cell.angle_gamma   90.00
#
_symmetry.space_group_name_H-M   'P 1'
#
loop_
_entity.id
_entity.type
_entity.pdbx_description
1 polymer ?
#
loop_
_entity_poly.entity_id
_entity_poly.type
_entity_poly.pdbx_seq_one_letter_code
_entity_poly.pdbx_strand_id
1 'polypeptide(L)'
;MLTRTAIAILATVVASVSAQDTPTCEAIGYDKGTNPAFIARTDAEVTGDIEACATLCASSEECRSFAFGDNTCLLYDVAVEGNVIEMDSSPYLFNDIECFDGLVVPEPPAEEEGPEEGEGLPENPDEENPGDAPTEP
;
A
#
# COMPACT_ATOMS: atom_id res chain seq x y z
N MET A 1 -60.51 46.04 16.44
CA MET A 1 -59.98 44.99 15.54
C MET A 1 -58.53 45.36 15.21
N LEU A 2 -57.54 44.74 15.84
CA LEU A 2 -56.11 44.96 15.55
C LEU A 2 -55.45 43.59 15.46
N THR A 3 -55.20 43.10 14.25
CA THR A 3 -54.49 41.83 14.01
C THR A 3 -52.99 42.04 14.13
N ARG A 4 -52.38 41.34 15.09
CA ARG A 4 -50.92 41.25 15.26
C ARG A 4 -50.39 40.24 14.25
N THR A 5 -49.83 40.72 13.15
CA THR A 5 -49.12 39.84 12.20
C THR A 5 -47.73 39.56 12.75
N ALA A 6 -47.51 38.33 13.21
CA ALA A 6 -46.17 37.86 13.55
C ALA A 6 -45.43 37.51 12.24
N ILE A 7 -44.35 38.23 11.94
CA ILE A 7 -43.46 37.93 10.81
C ILE A 7 -42.49 36.85 11.30
N ALA A 8 -42.68 35.62 10.82
CA ALA A 8 -41.72 34.54 11.02
C ALA A 8 -40.53 34.76 10.07
N ILE A 9 -39.35 35.05 10.63
CA ILE A 9 -38.10 35.14 9.87
C ILE A 9 -37.66 33.70 9.56
N LEU A 10 -37.81 33.29 8.31
CA LEU A 10 -37.37 31.98 7.82
C LEU A 10 -35.86 32.06 7.53
N ALA A 11 -35.03 31.55 8.45
CA ALA A 11 -33.59 31.45 8.24
C ALA A 11 -33.29 30.31 7.26
N THR A 12 -32.75 30.64 6.08
CA THR A 12 -32.30 29.67 5.08
C THR A 12 -30.89 29.21 5.43
N VAL A 13 -30.73 27.94 5.78
CA VAL A 13 -29.41 27.34 6.03
C VAL A 13 -28.79 27.01 4.67
N VAL A 14 -27.73 27.72 4.29
CA VAL A 14 -26.95 27.41 3.09
C VAL A 14 -25.92 26.35 3.49
N ALA A 15 -26.14 25.10 3.08
CA ALA A 15 -25.14 24.05 3.23
C ALA A 15 -24.07 24.23 2.14
N SER A 16 -22.84 24.49 2.55
CA SER A 16 -21.69 24.49 1.63
C SER A 16 -21.37 23.05 1.25
N VAL A 17 -21.71 22.65 0.02
CA VAL A 17 -21.16 21.42 -0.57
C VAL A 17 -19.71 21.70 -0.93
N SER A 18 -18.78 21.02 -0.26
CA SER A 18 -17.41 20.90 -0.75
C SER A 18 -17.44 20.07 -2.02
N ALA A 19 -16.82 20.54 -3.11
CA ALA A 19 -16.55 19.67 -4.26
C ALA A 19 -15.64 18.55 -3.76
N GLN A 20 -16.14 17.32 -3.78
CA GLN A 20 -15.31 16.15 -3.60
C GLN A 20 -14.90 15.76 -5.01
N ASP A 21 -13.60 15.84 -5.30
CA ASP A 21 -13.07 15.33 -6.56
C ASP A 21 -13.39 13.83 -6.59
N THR A 22 -14.15 13.42 -7.60
CA THR A 22 -14.49 12.01 -7.79
C THR A 22 -13.25 11.30 -8.29
N PRO A 23 -12.80 10.22 -7.62
CA PRO A 23 -11.62 9.51 -8.07
C PRO A 23 -11.86 8.96 -9.47
N THR A 24 -10.82 9.03 -10.29
CA THR A 24 -10.82 8.47 -11.64
C THR A 24 -10.37 7.03 -11.56
N CYS A 25 -11.30 6.12 -11.86
CA CYS A 25 -11.06 4.69 -11.88
C CYS A 25 -11.09 4.19 -13.33
N GLU A 26 -10.22 3.25 -13.64
CA GLU A 26 -10.20 2.50 -14.90
C GLU A 26 -10.02 3.36 -16.17
N ALA A 27 -9.22 4.44 -16.10
CA ALA A 27 -8.90 5.26 -17.27
C ALA A 27 -7.87 4.57 -18.17
N ILE A 28 -8.24 4.31 -19.43
CA ILE A 28 -7.34 3.65 -20.40
C ILE A 28 -6.52 4.72 -21.13
N GLY A 29 -5.20 4.70 -21.02
CA GLY A 29 -4.38 5.75 -21.64
C GLY A 29 -2.90 5.65 -21.35
N TYR A 30 -2.18 6.74 -21.61
CA TYR A 30 -0.77 6.91 -21.25
C TYR A 30 -0.62 8.13 -20.36
N ASP A 31 0.39 8.15 -19.51
CA ASP A 31 0.74 9.37 -18.81
C ASP A 31 1.21 10.45 -19.81
N LYS A 32 1.00 11.73 -19.45
CA LYS A 32 1.38 12.88 -20.30
C LYS A 32 2.91 13.09 -20.36
N GLY A 33 3.70 12.37 -19.56
CA GLY A 33 5.13 12.59 -19.40
C GLY A 33 5.51 13.81 -18.55
N THR A 34 4.54 14.63 -18.10
CA THR A 34 4.80 15.81 -17.27
C THR A 34 5.01 15.44 -15.80
N ASN A 35 4.21 14.48 -15.29
CA ASN A 35 4.42 13.86 -13.99
C ASN A 35 4.61 12.35 -14.23
N PRO A 36 5.84 11.92 -14.57
CA PRO A 36 6.12 10.52 -14.86
C PRO A 36 5.97 9.67 -13.61
N ALA A 37 5.81 8.36 -13.81
CA ALA A 37 5.80 7.42 -12.70
C ALA A 37 7.12 7.52 -11.91
N PHE A 38 7.04 7.63 -10.60
CA PHE A 38 8.22 7.64 -9.73
C PHE A 38 8.75 6.21 -9.48
N ILE A 39 7.88 5.21 -9.62
CA ILE A 39 8.23 3.78 -9.60
C ILE A 39 7.61 3.08 -10.79
N ALA A 40 8.42 2.25 -11.47
CA ALA A 40 7.97 1.24 -12.40
C ALA A 40 8.43 -0.14 -11.92
N ARG A 41 7.49 -1.04 -11.64
CA ARG A 41 7.74 -2.44 -11.27
C ARG A 41 7.30 -3.36 -12.40
N THR A 42 8.08 -4.39 -12.67
CA THR A 42 7.86 -5.35 -13.77
C THR A 42 8.06 -6.80 -13.32
N ASP A 43 8.31 -6.99 -12.04
CA ASP A 43 8.48 -8.29 -11.40
C ASP A 43 7.12 -8.95 -11.24
N ALA A 44 6.88 -9.99 -12.05
CA ALA A 44 5.58 -10.67 -12.13
C ALA A 44 5.07 -11.24 -10.79
N GLU A 45 5.95 -11.43 -9.80
CA GLU A 45 5.58 -11.84 -8.44
C GLU A 45 4.89 -10.71 -7.65
N VAL A 46 5.17 -9.45 -7.99
CA VAL A 46 4.64 -8.24 -7.34
C VAL A 46 3.64 -7.50 -8.23
N THR A 47 3.67 -7.72 -9.55
CA THR A 47 2.81 -7.06 -10.53
C THR A 47 1.78 -7.99 -11.17
N GLY A 48 1.33 -9.02 -10.45
CA GLY A 48 0.51 -10.10 -11.00
C GLY A 48 -0.87 -9.65 -11.50
N ASP A 49 -1.42 -8.58 -10.93
CA ASP A 49 -2.73 -8.01 -11.27
C ASP A 49 -2.81 -6.54 -10.82
N ILE A 50 -3.99 -5.94 -11.00
CA ILE A 50 -4.23 -4.53 -10.68
C ILE A 50 -4.30 -4.28 -9.17
N GLU A 51 -4.80 -5.24 -8.40
CA GLU A 51 -4.85 -5.21 -6.94
C GLU A 51 -3.46 -5.26 -6.30
N ALA A 52 -2.51 -5.96 -6.92
CA ALA A 52 -1.12 -5.97 -6.51
C ALA A 52 -0.47 -4.58 -6.72
N CYS A 53 -0.76 -3.91 -7.85
CA CYS A 53 -0.32 -2.53 -8.07
C CYS A 53 -0.96 -1.54 -7.07
N ALA A 54 -2.24 -1.73 -6.74
CA ALA A 54 -2.91 -0.93 -5.72
C ALA A 54 -2.27 -1.14 -4.33
N THR A 55 -1.96 -2.38 -3.96
CA THR A 55 -1.25 -2.70 -2.70
C THR A 55 0.13 -2.06 -2.66
N LEU A 56 0.87 -2.13 -3.77
CA LEU A 56 2.17 -1.47 -3.90
C LEU A 56 2.04 0.06 -3.76
N CYS A 57 1.04 0.66 -4.38
CA CYS A 57 0.73 2.09 -4.23
C CYS A 57 0.41 2.44 -2.78
N ALA A 58 -0.47 1.68 -2.13
CA ALA A 58 -0.85 1.88 -0.73
C ALA A 58 0.32 1.74 0.26
N SER A 59 1.36 0.96 -0.09
CA SER A 59 2.58 0.84 0.71
C SER A 59 3.49 2.08 0.66
N SER A 60 3.19 3.04 -0.22
CA SER A 60 3.96 4.25 -0.47
C SER A 60 3.13 5.50 -0.13
N GLU A 61 3.57 6.27 0.87
CA GLU A 61 2.83 7.46 1.35
C GLU A 61 2.71 8.57 0.30
N GLU A 62 3.61 8.60 -0.69
CA GLU A 62 3.59 9.57 -1.79
C GLU A 62 2.61 9.16 -2.91
N CYS A 63 2.26 7.88 -3.03
CA CYS A 63 1.44 7.40 -4.12
C CYS A 63 0.01 7.94 -4.04
N ARG A 64 -0.47 8.48 -5.17
CA ARG A 64 -1.83 9.02 -5.33
C ARG A 64 -2.60 8.31 -6.43
N SER A 65 -1.90 7.81 -7.44
CA SER A 65 -2.49 6.98 -8.47
C SER A 65 -1.50 5.94 -8.97
N PHE A 66 -2.01 4.94 -9.68
CA PHE A 66 -1.20 3.91 -10.30
C PHE A 66 -1.78 3.49 -11.64
N ALA A 67 -0.97 2.84 -12.47
CA ALA A 67 -1.41 2.17 -13.67
C ALA A 67 -0.93 0.72 -13.70
N PHE A 68 -1.77 -0.16 -14.24
CA PHE A 68 -1.43 -1.55 -14.53
C PHE A 68 -1.60 -1.84 -16.01
N GLY A 69 -0.60 -2.45 -16.63
CA GLY A 69 -0.62 -2.84 -18.04
C GLY A 69 0.67 -3.55 -18.41
N ASP A 70 0.60 -4.49 -19.35
CA ASP A 70 1.77 -5.27 -19.81
C ASP A 70 2.60 -5.88 -18.65
N ASN A 71 1.93 -6.38 -17.61
CA ASN A 71 2.54 -6.89 -16.37
C ASN A 71 3.48 -5.88 -15.69
N THR A 72 3.16 -4.59 -15.78
CA THR A 72 3.93 -3.49 -15.20
C THR A 72 3.03 -2.65 -14.31
N CYS A 73 3.49 -2.38 -13.09
CA CYS A 73 2.88 -1.37 -12.21
C CYS A 73 3.66 -0.05 -12.36
N LEU A 74 2.94 1.03 -12.63
CA LEU A 74 3.47 2.40 -12.65
C LEU A 74 2.84 3.16 -11.48
N LEU A 75 3.63 3.70 -10.56
CA LEU A 75 3.13 4.49 -9.42
C LEU A 75 3.39 5.97 -9.65
N TYR A 76 2.40 6.81 -9.31
CA TYR A 76 2.44 8.25 -9.50
C TYR A 76 2.12 8.97 -8.19
N ASP A 77 2.79 10.10 -7.96
CA ASP A 77 2.58 10.98 -6.81
C ASP A 77 1.49 12.05 -7.06
N VAL A 78 0.80 11.95 -8.20
CA VAL A 78 -0.31 12.80 -8.62
C VAL A 78 -1.54 11.94 -8.92
N ALA A 79 -2.72 12.56 -8.88
CA ALA A 79 -3.96 11.93 -9.34
C ALA A 79 -3.93 11.65 -10.85
N VAL A 80 -4.80 10.74 -11.29
CA VAL A 80 -5.04 10.44 -12.71
C VAL A 80 -5.56 11.68 -13.43
N GLU A 81 -6.44 12.45 -12.79
CA GLU A 81 -6.99 13.67 -13.37
C GLU A 81 -5.87 14.63 -13.74
N GLY A 82 -5.86 15.06 -15.00
CA GLY A 82 -4.85 15.97 -15.50
C GLY A 82 -3.50 15.31 -15.84
N ASN A 83 -3.25 14.06 -15.45
CA ASN A 83 -1.99 13.36 -15.77
C ASN A 83 -2.08 12.38 -16.96
N VAL A 84 -3.28 11.92 -17.33
CA VAL A 84 -3.45 10.88 -18.38
C VAL A 84 -3.97 11.46 -19.70
N ILE A 85 -3.49 10.91 -20.81
CA ILE A 85 -4.06 11.05 -22.16
C ILE A 85 -4.83 9.76 -22.45
N GLU A 86 -6.16 9.84 -22.47
CA GLU A 86 -7.00 8.69 -22.78
C GLU A 86 -6.76 8.18 -24.22
N MET A 87 -6.59 6.87 -24.35
CA MET A 87 -6.35 6.22 -25.63
C MET A 87 -6.76 4.74 -25.53
N ASP A 88 -7.83 4.35 -26.23
CA ASP A 88 -8.38 2.98 -26.19
C ASP A 88 -7.38 1.87 -26.58
N SER A 89 -6.32 2.21 -27.31
CA SER A 89 -5.25 1.27 -27.70
C SER A 89 -4.14 1.13 -26.66
N SER A 90 -4.21 1.84 -25.54
CA SER A 90 -3.23 1.70 -24.47
C SER A 90 -3.37 0.34 -23.78
N PRO A 91 -2.25 -0.32 -23.42
CA PRO A 91 -2.30 -1.50 -22.57
C PRO A 91 -2.49 -1.15 -21.09
N TYR A 92 -2.42 0.14 -20.72
CA TYR A 92 -2.43 0.59 -19.33
C TYR A 92 -3.80 1.10 -18.89
N LEU A 93 -4.19 0.65 -17.70
CA LEU A 93 -5.37 1.08 -16.97
C LEU A 93 -4.95 1.88 -15.73
N PHE A 94 -5.30 3.16 -15.68
CA PHE A 94 -4.96 4.12 -14.63
C PHE A 94 -6.08 4.24 -13.60
N ASN A 95 -5.71 4.31 -12.33
CA ASN A 95 -6.62 4.43 -11.20
C ASN A 95 -6.05 5.35 -10.13
N ASP A 96 -6.89 6.23 -9.60
CA ASP A 96 -6.63 6.87 -8.31
C ASP A 96 -6.67 5.82 -7.18
N ILE A 97 -5.86 6.01 -6.14
CA ILE A 97 -5.75 5.00 -5.06
C ILE A 97 -7.08 4.83 -4.30
N GLU A 98 -7.88 5.88 -4.23
CA GLU A 98 -9.20 5.91 -3.59
C GLU A 98 -10.20 4.96 -4.28
N CYS A 99 -9.96 4.56 -5.53
CA CYS A 99 -10.74 3.52 -6.21
C CYS A 99 -10.62 2.15 -5.53
N PHE A 100 -9.60 1.97 -4.69
CA PHE A 100 -9.25 0.72 -4.01
C PHE A 100 -9.27 0.87 -2.48
N ASP A 101 -9.94 1.91 -1.96
CA ASP A 101 -10.14 2.09 -0.53
C ASP A 101 -10.84 0.85 0.07
N GLY A 102 -10.18 0.22 1.04
CA GLY A 102 -10.63 -1.04 1.66
C GLY A 102 -9.81 -2.26 1.26
N LEU A 103 -8.79 -2.13 0.42
CA LEU A 103 -7.74 -3.14 0.31
C LEU A 103 -7.04 -3.26 1.66
N VAL A 104 -7.27 -4.40 2.32
CA VAL A 104 -6.48 -4.81 3.49
C VAL A 104 -5.10 -5.12 2.95
N VAL A 105 -4.17 -4.15 3.02
CA VAL A 105 -2.75 -4.48 2.90
C VAL A 105 -2.53 -5.55 3.96
N PRO A 106 -2.18 -6.81 3.61
CA PRO A 106 -1.82 -7.77 4.62
C PRO A 106 -0.69 -7.10 5.40
N GLU A 107 -0.96 -6.79 6.67
CA GLU A 107 0.06 -6.30 7.58
C GLU A 107 1.28 -7.20 7.32
N PRO A 108 2.44 -6.63 6.95
CA PRO A 108 3.60 -7.43 6.62
C PRO A 108 3.74 -8.43 7.76
N PRO A 109 3.82 -9.75 7.48
CA PRO A 109 3.94 -10.73 8.55
C PRO A 109 5.07 -10.23 9.42
N ALA A 110 4.76 -9.93 10.69
CA ALA A 110 5.71 -9.38 11.64
C ALA A 110 7.01 -10.13 11.40
N GLU A 111 8.08 -9.41 11.01
CA GLU A 111 9.36 -10.04 10.75
C GLU A 111 9.64 -10.89 12.00
N GLU A 112 9.52 -12.21 11.86
CA GLU A 112 9.78 -13.13 12.95
C GLU A 112 11.24 -12.87 13.29
N GLU A 113 11.48 -12.19 14.42
CA GLU A 113 12.82 -11.91 14.88
C GLU A 113 13.54 -13.26 14.90
N GLY A 114 14.50 -13.39 13.97
CA GLY A 114 15.21 -14.64 13.77
C GLY A 114 15.83 -15.08 15.09
N PRO A 115 15.88 -16.39 15.38
CA PRO A 115 16.49 -16.86 16.60
C PRO A 115 17.94 -16.39 16.62
N GLU A 116 18.33 -15.70 17.68
CA GLU A 116 19.72 -15.35 17.93
C GLU A 116 20.56 -16.63 17.88
N GLU A 117 21.40 -16.76 16.85
CA GLU A 117 22.42 -17.80 16.78
C GLU A 117 23.52 -17.47 17.79
N GLY A 118 23.65 -18.32 18.81
CA GLY A 118 24.85 -18.44 19.66
C GLY A 118 24.53 -18.61 21.15
N GLU A 119 25.15 -19.48 21.93
CA GLU A 119 26.30 -20.36 21.74
C GLU A 119 26.23 -21.47 22.83
N GLY A 120 26.75 -22.67 22.54
CA GLY A 120 27.43 -23.52 23.54
C GLY A 120 26.61 -24.54 24.35
N LEU A 121 26.70 -25.82 23.95
CA LEU A 121 26.64 -27.01 24.81
C LEU A 121 27.97 -27.79 24.56
N PRO A 122 28.53 -28.66 25.46
CA PRO A 122 28.07 -29.10 26.77
C PRO A 122 29.16 -29.10 27.88
N GLU A 123 28.74 -29.13 29.15
CA GLU A 123 29.57 -29.70 30.22
C GLU A 123 28.80 -30.89 30.81
N ASN A 124 29.23 -32.10 30.48
CA ASN A 124 28.81 -33.34 31.16
C ASN A 124 29.64 -33.50 32.44
N PRO A 125 29.04 -33.50 33.64
CA PRO A 125 29.68 -34.05 34.81
C PRO A 125 29.09 -35.44 35.02
N ASP A 126 29.78 -36.51 34.63
CA ASP A 126 29.65 -37.87 35.20
C ASP A 126 30.43 -38.85 34.30
N GLU A 127 31.76 -38.84 34.43
CA GLU A 127 32.57 -39.99 34.02
C GLU A 127 33.46 -40.38 35.20
N GLU A 128 32.88 -41.22 36.08
CA GLU A 128 33.61 -42.01 37.07
C GLU A 128 34.63 -42.89 36.34
N ASN A 129 35.93 -42.73 36.63
CA ASN A 129 36.93 -43.70 36.22
C ASN A 129 37.61 -44.33 37.46
N PRO A 130 37.33 -45.60 37.78
CA PRO A 130 38.00 -46.33 38.85
C PRO A 130 39.30 -46.94 38.31
N GLY A 131 40.46 -46.59 38.85
CA GLY A 131 41.69 -47.25 38.41
C GLY A 131 43.02 -46.69 38.90
N ASP A 132 43.13 -46.34 40.18
CA ASP A 132 44.44 -46.27 40.82
C ASP A 132 44.93 -47.71 41.09
N ALA A 133 45.86 -48.19 40.27
CA ALA A 133 46.74 -49.29 40.61
C ALA A 133 48.20 -48.87 40.33
N PRO A 134 49.11 -49.08 41.29
CA PRO A 134 50.41 -48.41 41.31
C PRO A 134 51.45 -49.08 40.40
N THR A 135 52.30 -48.25 39.81
CA THR A 135 53.55 -48.63 39.15
C THR A 135 54.60 -49.04 40.18
N GLU A 136 55.15 -50.25 40.07
CA GLU A 136 56.47 -50.62 40.64
C GLU A 136 57.55 -50.56 39.53
N PRO A 137 58.83 -50.34 39.89
CA PRO A 137 59.92 -50.10 38.94
C PRO A 137 60.45 -51.35 38.20
#